data_AF-A0A925FV68-F1
#
_entry.id   AF-A0A925FV68-F1
#
_cell.length_a   1.000
_cell.length_b   1.000
_cell.length_c   1.000
_cell.angle_alpha   90.00
_cell.angle_beta   90.00
_cell.angle_gamma   90.00
#
_symmetry.space_group_name_H-M   'P 1'
#
loop_
_entity.id
_entity.type
_entity.pdbx_description
1 polymer ?
#
loop_
_entity_poly.entity_id
_entity_poly.type
_entity_poly.pdbx_seq_one_letter_code
_entity_poly.pdbx_strand_id
1 'polypeptide(L)'
;MNKSQNTIPVGDEIFRLVYESPASLPGRNKWLTRDADVRKIEELLGMPTDTIGAPLWVSGDRKRCAECRRETNWLDIVSSALEHVHSREMIARVILGEQKFVNTEAPRAIADLKCFQCKAAINNLRSFKCHNWAYAMPAMLKVLQHMNKA
;
A
#
# COMPACT_ATOMS: atom_id res chain seq x y z
N MET A 1 -18.05 -8.74 -17.63
CA MET A 1 -16.80 -9.35 -17.13
C MET A 1 -16.44 -8.63 -15.84
N ASN A 2 -16.82 -9.19 -14.68
CA ASN A 2 -16.55 -8.55 -13.39
C ASN A 2 -15.03 -8.59 -13.13
N LYS A 3 -14.39 -7.42 -13.10
CA LYS A 3 -13.02 -7.27 -12.59
C LYS A 3 -13.01 -7.86 -11.18
N SER A 4 -12.25 -8.92 -10.95
CA SER A 4 -11.97 -9.41 -9.60
C SER A 4 -11.45 -8.23 -8.77
N GLN A 5 -12.24 -7.82 -7.78
CA GLN A 5 -11.78 -6.82 -6.82
C GLN A 5 -10.77 -7.51 -5.91
N ASN A 6 -9.49 -7.32 -6.22
CA ASN A 6 -8.37 -7.88 -5.47
C ASN A 6 -8.14 -7.16 -4.12
N THR A 7 -8.97 -6.18 -3.81
CA THR A 7 -8.98 -5.40 -2.57
C THR A 7 -10.42 -5.40 -2.05
N ILE A 8 -10.65 -5.97 -0.87
CA ILE A 8 -11.99 -6.04 -0.25
C ILE A 8 -12.03 -5.20 1.03
N PRO A 9 -13.10 -4.42 1.27
CA PRO A 9 -13.34 -3.82 2.57
C PRO A 9 -13.69 -4.91 3.59
N VAL A 10 -13.13 -4.82 4.80
CA VAL A 10 -13.38 -5.77 5.90
C VAL A 10 -13.67 -5.04 7.21
N GLY A 11 -14.31 -5.72 8.16
CA GLY A 11 -14.47 -5.25 9.53
C GLY A 11 -13.20 -5.48 10.38
N ASP A 12 -13.15 -4.85 11.56
CA ASP A 12 -11.97 -4.86 12.45
C ASP A 12 -11.55 -6.26 12.92
N GLU A 13 -12.50 -7.16 13.14
CA GLU A 13 -12.21 -8.54 13.56
C GLU A 13 -11.44 -9.29 12.48
N ILE A 14 -11.95 -9.28 11.24
CA ILE A 14 -11.26 -9.87 10.08
C ILE A 14 -9.93 -9.19 9.86
N PHE A 15 -9.88 -7.85 9.97
CA PHE A 15 -8.65 -7.10 9.82
C PHE A 15 -7.59 -7.54 10.84
N ARG A 16 -7.92 -7.67 12.12
CA ARG A 16 -6.98 -8.16 13.16
C ARG A 16 -6.46 -9.57 12.86
N LEU A 17 -7.32 -10.45 12.35
CA LEU A 17 -6.95 -11.82 12.00
C LEU A 17 -5.99 -11.90 10.81
N VAL A 18 -6.05 -10.95 9.87
CA VAL A 18 -5.10 -10.82 8.74
C VAL A 18 -4.02 -9.75 8.95
N TYR A 19 -4.07 -8.99 10.05
CA TYR A 19 -3.13 -7.90 10.32
C TYR A 19 -1.79 -8.49 10.75
N GLU A 20 -0.99 -8.86 9.77
CA GLU A 20 0.30 -9.47 10.03
C GLU A 20 1.39 -8.43 10.34
N SER A 21 2.35 -8.79 11.17
CA SER A 21 3.59 -8.01 11.38
C SER A 21 4.22 -7.61 10.03
N PRO A 22 4.89 -6.45 9.91
CA PRO A 22 5.65 -6.08 8.71
C PRO A 22 6.58 -7.19 8.17
N ALA A 23 6.98 -8.12 9.04
CA ALA A 23 7.74 -9.33 8.70
C ALA A 23 7.09 -10.21 7.61
N SER A 24 5.77 -10.20 7.45
CA SER A 24 5.07 -11.04 6.48
C SER A 24 4.95 -10.44 5.08
N LEU A 25 5.32 -9.17 4.90
CA LEU A 25 5.24 -8.52 3.59
C LEU A 25 6.08 -9.27 2.54
N PRO A 26 5.58 -9.41 1.29
CA PRO A 26 6.26 -10.14 0.24
C PRO A 26 7.48 -9.38 -0.30
N GLY A 27 8.49 -10.11 -0.77
CA GLY A 27 9.72 -9.54 -1.32
C GLY A 27 10.92 -9.64 -0.39
N ARG A 28 12.11 -9.40 -0.96
CA ARG A 28 13.39 -9.58 -0.26
C ARG A 28 13.61 -8.54 0.85
N ASN A 29 13.16 -7.30 0.62
CA ASN A 29 13.41 -6.16 1.48
C ASN A 29 12.11 -5.59 2.04
N LYS A 30 12.20 -5.11 3.28
CA LYS A 30 11.15 -4.35 3.99
C LYS A 30 11.76 -3.07 4.54
N TRP A 31 11.05 -1.96 4.42
CA TRP A 31 11.52 -0.68 4.95
C TRP A 31 10.37 0.29 5.19
N LEU A 32 10.66 1.29 6.02
CA LEU A 32 9.74 2.36 6.35
C LEU A 32 9.88 3.52 5.37
N THR A 33 8.76 4.18 5.10
CA THR A 33 8.76 5.52 4.52
C THR A 33 9.34 6.47 5.56
N ARG A 34 10.31 7.28 5.13
CA ARG A 34 10.97 8.25 6.01
C ARG A 34 10.01 9.38 6.36
N ASP A 35 10.14 9.95 7.54
CA ASP A 35 9.24 11.01 8.01
C ASP A 35 9.13 12.19 7.05
N ALA A 36 10.26 12.62 6.46
CA ALA A 36 10.27 13.67 5.45
C ALA A 36 9.40 13.34 4.21
N ASP A 37 9.43 12.08 3.77
CA ASP A 37 8.58 11.62 2.67
C ASP A 37 7.10 11.50 3.12
N VAL A 38 6.85 11.17 4.40
CA VAL A 38 5.49 11.20 4.96
C VAL A 38 4.93 12.64 4.99
N ARG A 39 5.72 13.63 5.41
CA ARG A 39 5.32 15.05 5.37
C ARG A 39 4.99 15.48 3.94
N LYS A 40 5.76 15.01 2.95
CA LYS A 40 5.48 15.30 1.54
C LYS A 40 4.19 14.64 1.04
N ILE A 41 3.86 13.44 1.52
CA ILE A 41 2.58 12.78 1.22
C ILE A 41 1.42 13.60 1.78
N GLU A 42 1.50 14.07 3.03
CA GLU A 42 0.46 14.93 3.63
C GLU A 42 0.23 16.18 2.77
N GLU A 43 1.31 16.85 2.35
CA GLU A 43 1.25 18.01 1.47
C GLU A 43 0.56 17.70 0.13
N LEU A 44 0.92 16.58 -0.53
CA LEU A 44 0.31 16.17 -1.80
C LEU A 44 -1.19 15.87 -1.67
N LEU A 45 -1.61 15.40 -0.50
CA LEU A 45 -3.01 15.07 -0.21
C LEU A 45 -3.80 16.25 0.37
N GLY A 46 -3.14 17.39 0.63
CA GLY A 46 -3.77 18.57 1.24
C GLY A 46 -4.12 18.36 2.72
N MET A 47 -3.39 17.48 3.42
CA MET A 47 -3.56 17.23 4.84
C MET A 47 -2.73 18.20 5.68
N PRO A 48 -3.17 18.55 6.90
CA PRO A 48 -2.30 19.20 7.88
C PRO A 48 -1.04 18.37 8.14
N THR A 49 0.07 19.03 8.46
CA THR A 49 1.27 18.36 8.95
C THR A 49 0.93 17.56 10.22
N ASP A 50 1.54 16.38 10.36
CA ASP A 50 1.38 15.47 11.52
C ASP A 50 0.04 14.75 11.60
N THR A 51 -0.69 14.71 10.48
CA THR A 51 -1.92 13.91 10.34
C THR A 51 -1.62 12.41 10.24
N ILE A 52 -0.57 12.01 9.52
CA ILE A 52 -0.14 10.61 9.39
C ILE A 52 0.84 10.31 10.52
N GLY A 53 0.32 9.79 11.63
CA GLY A 53 1.11 9.36 12.80
C GLY A 53 1.54 7.89 12.78
N ALA A 54 1.06 7.09 11.82
CA ALA A 54 1.33 5.66 11.76
C ALA A 54 2.45 5.32 10.76
N PRO A 55 3.26 4.26 11.04
CA PRO A 55 4.33 3.85 10.15
C PRO A 55 3.79 3.35 8.80
N LEU A 56 4.33 3.90 7.71
CA LEU A 56 4.03 3.51 6.35
C LEU A 56 5.10 2.57 5.81
N TRP A 57 4.80 1.27 5.78
CA TRP A 57 5.71 0.22 5.36
C TRP A 57 5.60 -0.06 3.85
N VAL A 58 6.74 -0.41 3.27
CA VAL A 58 6.83 -0.94 1.90
C VAL A 58 7.73 -2.16 1.87
N SER A 59 7.51 -2.97 0.84
CA SER A 59 8.30 -4.17 0.57
C SER A 59 8.54 -4.36 -0.92
N GLY A 60 9.65 -5.01 -1.26
CA GLY A 60 10.07 -5.22 -2.63
C GLY A 60 11.45 -5.83 -2.73
N ASP A 61 11.93 -6.01 -3.95
CA ASP A 61 13.23 -6.68 -4.16
C ASP A 61 14.41 -5.72 -4.04
N ARG A 62 14.20 -4.44 -4.36
CA ARG A 62 15.21 -3.38 -4.30
C ARG A 62 14.64 -2.17 -3.56
N LYS A 63 15.37 -1.68 -2.57
CA LYS A 63 14.94 -0.50 -1.79
C LYS A 63 15.07 0.82 -2.55
N ARG A 64 16.00 0.88 -3.51
CA ARG A 64 16.43 2.13 -4.17
C ARG A 64 16.07 2.12 -5.64
N CYS A 65 15.63 3.27 -6.14
CA CYS A 65 15.43 3.52 -7.56
C CYS A 65 16.71 3.15 -8.34
N ALA A 66 16.54 2.49 -9.49
CA ALA A 66 17.65 2.10 -10.34
C ALA A 66 18.42 3.33 -10.87
N GLU A 67 17.69 4.40 -11.19
CA GLU A 67 18.23 5.59 -11.84
C GLU A 67 18.81 6.60 -10.85
N CYS A 68 18.01 7.11 -9.91
CA CYS A 68 18.44 8.19 -9.00
C CYS A 68 18.88 7.71 -7.62
N ARG A 69 18.82 6.40 -7.34
CA ARG A 69 19.22 5.77 -6.07
C ARG A 69 18.44 6.23 -4.83
N ARG A 70 17.43 7.10 -4.96
CA ARG A 70 16.47 7.43 -3.90
C ARG A 70 15.81 6.16 -3.41
N GLU A 71 15.57 6.07 -2.10
CA GLU A 71 14.78 4.98 -1.54
C GLU A 71 13.32 5.10 -1.98
N THR A 72 12.80 4.06 -2.63
CA THR A 72 11.43 4.03 -3.13
C THR A 72 10.46 3.72 -2.01
N ASN A 73 9.33 4.40 -1.87
CA ASN A 73 8.41 4.21 -0.75
C ASN A 73 6.99 4.72 -1.07
N TRP A 74 6.16 4.96 -0.04
CA TRP A 74 4.79 5.42 -0.21
C TRP A 74 4.66 6.72 -1.01
N LEU A 75 5.68 7.59 -1.02
CA LEU A 75 5.63 8.83 -1.79
C LEU A 75 5.56 8.54 -3.30
N ASP A 76 6.24 7.49 -3.78
CA ASP A 76 6.14 7.06 -5.19
C ASP A 76 4.74 6.52 -5.49
N ILE A 77 4.16 5.76 -4.56
CA ILE A 77 2.83 5.14 -4.70
C ILE A 77 1.76 6.23 -4.78
N VAL A 78 1.75 7.14 -3.80
CA VAL A 78 0.78 8.24 -3.74
C VAL A 78 0.91 9.15 -4.95
N SER A 79 2.14 9.56 -5.30
CA SER A 79 2.33 10.44 -6.46
C SER A 79 1.94 9.79 -7.79
N SER A 80 2.22 8.49 -7.97
CA SER A 80 1.80 7.75 -9.17
C SER A 80 0.28 7.55 -9.22
N ALA A 81 -0.36 7.23 -8.09
CA ALA A 81 -1.81 7.05 -8.02
C ALA A 81 -2.59 8.34 -8.34
N LEU A 82 -2.04 9.50 -7.95
CA LEU A 82 -2.58 10.81 -8.29
C LEU A 82 -2.47 11.14 -9.80
N GLU A 83 -1.49 10.58 -10.50
CA GLU A 83 -1.38 10.71 -11.98
C GLU A 83 -2.38 9.78 -12.71
N HIS A 84 -2.82 8.68 -12.08
CA HIS A 84 -3.50 7.56 -12.73
C HIS A 84 -4.91 7.24 -12.17
N VAL A 85 -5.78 8.25 -11.97
CA VAL A 85 -7.26 8.11 -11.79
C VAL A 85 -7.78 8.03 -10.34
N HIS A 86 -6.96 7.97 -9.29
CA HIS A 86 -7.50 7.99 -7.91
C HIS A 86 -7.70 9.43 -7.37
N SER A 87 -8.87 9.74 -6.81
CA SER A 87 -9.09 11.04 -6.13
C SER A 87 -8.23 11.12 -4.86
N ARG A 88 -7.70 12.32 -4.56
CA ARG A 88 -6.94 12.58 -3.31
C ARG A 88 -7.69 12.09 -2.08
N GLU A 89 -9.01 12.27 -2.06
CA GLU A 89 -9.91 11.84 -1.00
C GLU A 89 -9.94 10.31 -0.83
N MET A 90 -9.89 9.54 -1.92
CA MET A 90 -9.83 8.07 -1.83
C MET A 90 -8.50 7.63 -1.19
N ILE A 91 -7.39 8.22 -1.61
CA ILE A 91 -6.06 7.91 -1.03
C ILE A 91 -6.01 8.35 0.44
N ALA A 92 -6.56 9.52 0.75
CA ALA A 92 -6.68 10.01 2.12
C ALA A 92 -7.52 9.09 3.01
N ARG A 93 -8.68 8.62 2.53
CA ARG A 93 -9.52 7.64 3.26
C ARG A 93 -8.85 6.29 3.42
N VAL A 94 -8.02 5.89 2.47
CA VAL A 94 -7.20 4.68 2.62
C VAL A 94 -6.15 4.86 3.72
N ILE A 95 -5.46 6.00 3.74
CA ILE A 95 -4.37 6.25 4.69
C ILE A 95 -4.91 6.53 6.10
N LEU A 96 -6.01 7.28 6.21
CA LEU A 96 -6.56 7.81 7.47
C LEU A 96 -7.91 7.22 7.88
N GLY A 97 -8.65 6.59 6.98
CA GLY A 97 -10.04 6.22 7.22
C GLY A 97 -10.22 5.12 8.25
N GLU A 98 -11.45 4.91 8.69
CA GLU A 98 -11.80 3.83 9.62
C GLU A 98 -11.97 2.49 8.88
N GLN A 99 -12.27 2.55 7.58
CA GLN A 99 -12.51 1.38 6.74
C GLN A 99 -11.21 0.63 6.47
N LYS A 100 -11.16 -0.62 6.91
CA LYS A 100 -10.04 -1.53 6.70
C LYS A 100 -10.13 -2.23 5.35
N PHE A 101 -9.00 -2.36 4.67
CA PHE A 101 -8.89 -3.06 3.38
C PHE A 101 -7.91 -4.21 3.43
N VAL A 102 -8.25 -5.28 2.72
CA VAL A 102 -7.41 -6.48 2.59
C VAL A 102 -7.18 -6.80 1.12
N ASN A 103 -5.91 -6.90 0.74
CA ASN A 103 -5.55 -7.42 -0.58
C ASN A 103 -5.58 -8.96 -0.56
N THR A 104 -6.34 -9.53 -1.48
CA THR A 104 -6.50 -10.98 -1.64
C THR A 104 -5.46 -11.60 -2.56
N GLU A 105 -4.63 -10.79 -3.21
CA GLU A 105 -3.49 -11.25 -3.99
C GLU A 105 -2.23 -10.48 -3.60
N ALA A 106 -1.09 -11.18 -3.51
CA ALA A 106 0.23 -10.56 -3.41
C ALA A 106 0.76 -10.35 -4.83
N PRO A 107 0.71 -9.13 -5.40
CA PRO A 107 1.12 -8.91 -6.78
C PRO A 107 2.62 -9.18 -6.95
N ARG A 108 3.02 -9.63 -8.16
CA ARG A 108 4.45 -9.77 -8.51
C ARG A 108 5.18 -8.45 -8.41
N ALA A 109 4.53 -7.35 -8.79
CA ALA A 109 4.92 -5.97 -8.57
C ALA A 109 3.68 -5.07 -8.69
N ILE A 110 3.67 -3.92 -8.02
CA ILE A 110 2.63 -2.90 -8.20
C ILE A 110 2.86 -2.23 -9.55
N ALA A 111 1.81 -2.21 -10.39
CA ALA A 111 1.88 -1.66 -11.74
C ALA A 111 1.93 -0.12 -11.71
N ASP A 112 2.43 0.46 -12.81
CA ASP A 112 2.40 1.90 -13.13
C ASP A 112 3.04 2.84 -12.09
N LEU A 113 3.91 2.30 -11.24
CA LEU A 113 4.68 3.11 -10.30
C LEU A 113 5.83 3.84 -10.98
N LYS A 114 5.99 5.11 -10.63
CA LYS A 114 7.11 5.95 -11.03
C LYS A 114 7.80 6.54 -9.81
N CYS A 115 9.12 6.69 -9.90
CA CYS A 115 9.89 7.38 -8.88
C CYS A 115 9.45 8.84 -8.77
N PHE A 116 9.13 9.29 -7.57
CA PHE A 116 8.71 10.66 -7.31
C PHE A 116 9.72 11.69 -7.83
N GLN A 117 11.02 11.41 -7.65
CA GLN A 117 12.10 12.34 -7.99
C GLN A 117 12.42 12.36 -9.49
N CYS A 118 12.71 11.20 -10.08
CA CYS A 118 13.22 11.13 -11.46
C CYS A 118 12.21 10.59 -12.48
N LYS A 119 10.99 10.24 -12.04
CA LYS A 119 9.89 9.71 -12.87
C LYS A 119 10.17 8.38 -13.57
N ALA A 120 11.35 7.78 -13.35
CA ALA A 120 11.68 6.45 -13.84
C ALA A 120 10.71 5.39 -13.28
N ALA A 121 10.38 4.40 -14.10
CA ALA A 121 9.47 3.33 -13.71
C ALA A 121 10.04 2.51 -12.53
N ILE A 122 9.17 2.15 -11.59
CA ILE A 122 9.46 1.26 -10.47
C ILE A 122 8.73 -0.05 -10.72
N ASN A 123 9.47 -1.12 -10.99
CA ASN A 123 8.91 -2.43 -11.34
C ASN A 123 9.17 -3.51 -10.28
N ASN A 124 9.68 -3.12 -9.11
CA ASN A 124 10.20 -4.04 -8.11
C ASN A 124 9.58 -3.88 -6.71
N LEU A 125 8.63 -2.95 -6.56
CA LEU A 125 7.87 -2.72 -5.33
C LEU A 125 6.70 -3.71 -5.33
N ARG A 126 6.61 -4.53 -4.29
CA ARG A 126 5.70 -5.70 -4.27
C ARG A 126 4.46 -5.48 -3.43
N SER A 127 4.58 -4.69 -2.36
CA SER A 127 3.48 -4.45 -1.44
C SER A 127 3.76 -3.23 -0.56
N PHE A 128 2.70 -2.64 -0.04
CA PHE A 128 2.70 -1.55 0.92
C PHE A 128 1.74 -1.86 2.06
N LYS A 129 2.03 -1.35 3.26
CA LYS A 129 1.18 -1.50 4.45
C LYS A 129 1.09 -0.18 5.22
N CYS A 130 -0.13 0.17 5.61
CA CYS A 130 -0.43 1.24 6.57
C CYS A 130 -1.36 0.68 7.67
N HIS A 131 -1.78 1.51 8.64
CA HIS A 131 -2.63 1.05 9.75
C HIS A 131 -4.04 0.59 9.33
N ASN A 132 -4.42 0.80 8.06
CA ASN A 132 -5.72 0.45 7.47
C ASN A 132 -5.64 -0.58 6.35
N TRP A 133 -4.43 -1.02 5.95
CA TRP A 133 -4.26 -1.93 4.82
C TRP A 133 -3.43 -3.16 5.22
N ALA A 134 -4.00 -4.35 5.02
CA ALA A 134 -3.34 -5.63 5.26
C ALA A 134 -3.39 -6.53 4.00
N TYR A 135 -2.57 -7.58 3.97
CA TYR A 135 -2.63 -8.62 2.94
C TYR A 135 -3.20 -9.89 3.57
N ALA A 136 -4.13 -10.57 2.88
CA ALA A 136 -4.67 -11.84 3.35
C ALA A 136 -3.66 -12.97 3.17
N MET A 137 -3.48 -13.80 4.20
CA MET A 137 -2.77 -15.07 4.06
C MET A 137 -3.47 -15.99 3.05
N PRO A 138 -2.73 -16.86 2.33
CA PRO A 138 -3.30 -17.92 1.50
C PRO A 138 -4.33 -18.81 2.21
N ALA A 139 -4.15 -19.03 3.52
CA ALA A 139 -5.10 -19.76 4.35
C ALA A 139 -6.40 -18.98 4.59
N MET A 140 -6.32 -17.65 4.78
CA MET A 140 -7.49 -16.78 4.97
C MET A 140 -8.25 -16.55 3.67
N LEU A 141 -7.58 -16.58 2.51
CA LEU A 141 -8.23 -16.54 1.20
C LEU A 141 -9.27 -17.65 1.03
N LYS A 142 -8.96 -18.85 1.50
CA LYS A 142 -9.91 -19.97 1.48
C LYS A 142 -11.12 -19.69 2.37
N VAL A 143 -10.90 -19.13 3.57
CA VAL A 143 -12.00 -18.77 4.49
C VAL A 143 -12.90 -17.68 3.90
N LEU A 144 -12.31 -16.61 3.36
CA LEU A 144 -13.06 -15.52 2.69
C LEU A 144 -13.83 -16.01 1.45
N GLN A 145 -13.24 -16.91 0.66
CA GLN A 145 -13.92 -17.55 -0.48
C GLN A 145 -15.10 -18.43 -0.06
N HIS A 146 -15.04 -19.06 1.12
CA HIS A 146 -16.15 -19.82 1.69
C HIS A 146 -17.28 -18.91 2.19
N MET A 147 -16.97 -17.76 2.76
CA MET A 147 -17.97 -16.82 3.28
C MET A 147 -18.72 -16.05 2.18
N ASN A 148 -18.06 -15.71 1.06
CA ASN A 148 -18.70 -15.02 -0.09
C ASN A 148 -19.53 -15.94 -1.01
N LYS A 149 -19.58 -17.25 -0.73
CA LYS A 149 -20.41 -18.23 -1.46
C LYS A 149 -21.72 -18.58 -0.73
N ALA A 150 -21.95 -18.02 0.46
CA ALA A 150 -23.20 -18.13 1.21
C ALA A 150 -24.04 -16.87 1.00
#